data_AF-A0A7K5D670-F1
#
_entry.id   AF-A0A7K5D670-F1
#
_cell.length_a   1.000
_cell.length_b   1.000
_cell.length_c   1.000
_cell.angle_alpha   90.00
_cell.angle_beta   90.00
_cell.angle_gamma   90.00
#
_symmetry.space_group_name_H-M   'P 1'
#
loop_
_entity.id
_entity.type
_entity.pdbx_description
1 polymer ?
#
loop_
_entity_poly.entity_id
_entity_poly.type
_entity_poly.pdbx_seq_one_letter_code
_entity_poly.pdbx_strand_id
1 'polypeptide(L)' 'ALACYPTSMRAVIDRHYLQSQGYSVTLISLPDSNCRPTITTTAVTFNIPYNGCGTRRQV' A
#
# COMPACT_ATOMS: atom_id res chain seq x y z
N ALA A 1 -7.26 -4.00 -4.88
CA ALA A 1 -8.06 -4.73 -3.88
C ALA A 1 -7.59 -4.37 -2.47
N LEU A 2 -8.51 -4.29 -1.51
CA LEU A 2 -8.22 -4.07 -0.10
C LEU A 2 -8.77 -5.25 0.70
N ALA A 3 -7.95 -5.83 1.58
CA ALA A 3 -8.36 -6.85 2.52
C ALA A 3 -8.08 -6.38 3.94
N CYS A 4 -9.03 -6.61 4.85
CA CYS A 4 -8.92 -6.27 6.26
C CYS A 4 -8.72 -7.54 7.08
N TYR A 5 -7.64 -7.59 7.84
CA TYR A 5 -7.34 -8.63 8.82
C TYR A 5 -7.54 -8.09 10.23
N PRO A 6 -7.49 -8.93 11.29
CA PRO A 6 -7.72 -8.49 12.66
C PRO A 6 -6.71 -7.43 13.16
N THR A 7 -5.48 -7.44 12.66
CA THR A 7 -4.39 -6.56 13.14
C THR A 7 -3.80 -5.66 12.06
N SER A 8 -4.19 -5.83 10.79
CA SER A 8 -3.63 -5.11 9.66
C SER A 8 -4.58 -5.09 8.47
N MET A 9 -4.27 -4.24 7.49
CA MET A 9 -4.87 -4.24 6.17
C MET A 9 -3.82 -4.60 5.12
N ARG A 10 -4.27 -5.21 4.03
CA ARG A 10 -3.44 -5.44 2.85
C ARG A 10 -4.05 -4.73 1.65
N ALA A 11 -3.31 -3.78 1.10
CA ALA A 11 -3.67 -3.08 -0.12
C ALA A 11 -2.84 -3.64 -1.28
N VAL A 12 -3.51 -4.10 -2.34
CA VAL A 12 -2.88 -4.61 -3.56
C VAL A 12 -3.35 -3.75 -4.73
N ILE A 13 -2.42 -3.10 -5.41
CA ILE A 13 -2.66 -2.19 -6.52
C ILE A 13 -2.03 -2.80 -7.77
N ASP A 14 -2.74 -2.79 -8.89
CA ASP A 14 -2.21 -3.27 -10.15
C ASP A 14 -1.13 -2.32 -10.68
N ARG A 15 0.03 -2.87 -11.02
CA ARG A 15 1.19 -2.10 -11.48
C ARG A 15 0.96 -1.52 -12.87
N HIS A 16 0.34 -2.27 -13.77
CA HIS A 16 0.07 -1.83 -15.14
C HIS A 16 -0.94 -0.68 -15.15
N TYR A 17 -1.92 -0.72 -14.26
CA TYR A 17 -2.86 0.37 -14.04
C TYR A 17 -2.13 1.65 -13.60
N LEU A 18 -1.22 1.57 -12.62
CA LEU A 18 -0.45 2.74 -12.19
C LEU A 18 0.39 3.33 -13.32
N GLN A 19 1.05 2.46 -14.10
CA GLN A 19 1.87 2.90 -15.24
C GLN A 19 1.04 3.51 -16.37
N SER A 20 -0.15 2.97 -16.67
CA SER A 20 -1.03 3.51 -17.71
C SER A 20 -1.57 4.91 -17.37
N GLN A 21 -1.65 5.23 -16.08
CA GLN A 21 -2.00 6.56 -15.57
C GLN A 21 -0.80 7.50 -15.45
N GLY A 22 0.41 7.04 -15.82
CA GLY A 22 1.64 7.84 -15.73
C GLY A 22 2.25 7.92 -14.33
N TYR A 23 1.80 7.11 -13.37
CA TYR A 23 2.37 7.09 -12.03
C TYR A 23 3.65 6.25 -11.97
N SER A 24 4.67 6.81 -11.30
CA SER A 24 5.86 6.05 -10.96
C SER A 24 5.59 5.14 -9.78
N VAL A 25 5.73 3.84 -10.01
CA VAL A 25 5.58 2.77 -9.01
C VAL A 25 6.53 2.95 -7.82
N THR A 26 7.68 3.59 -8.03
CA THR A 26 8.70 3.82 -7.00
C THR A 26 8.41 5.00 -6.08
N LEU A 27 7.52 5.91 -6.49
CA LEU A 27 7.15 7.10 -5.70
C LEU A 27 5.93 6.87 -4.80
N ILE A 28 5.28 5.70 -4.94
CA ILE A 28 4.11 5.35 -4.13
C ILE A 28 4.57 4.97 -2.73
N SER A 29 4.07 5.71 -1.73
CA SER A 29 4.46 5.55 -0.33
C SER A 29 3.27 5.76 0.59
N LEU A 30 3.41 5.22 1.81
CA LEU A 30 2.52 5.53 2.93
C LEU A 30 3.11 6.71 3.73
N PRO A 31 2.31 7.35 4.62
CA PRO A 31 2.79 8.48 5.41
C PRO A 31 4.04 8.18 6.25
N ASP A 32 4.22 6.92 6.66
CA ASP A 32 5.46 6.43 7.29
C ASP A 32 6.39 5.82 6.25
N SER A 33 7.59 6.40 6.08
CA SER A 33 8.60 5.95 5.12
C SER A 33 9.17 4.56 5.42
N ASN A 34 8.99 4.04 6.64
CA ASN A 34 9.40 2.68 6.99
C ASN A 34 8.42 1.64 6.40
N CYS A 35 7.20 2.03 6.09
CA CYS A 35 6.18 1.15 5.53
C CYS A 35 6.29 1.07 4.02
N ARG A 36 7.33 0.36 3.56
CA ARG A 36 7.65 0.19 2.15
C ARG A 36 6.75 -0.87 1.50
N PRO A 37 6.32 -0.65 0.25
CA PRO A 37 5.59 -1.67 -0.49
C PRO A 37 6.51 -2.81 -0.92
N THR A 38 5.93 -4.00 -1.09
CA THR A 38 6.49 -5.06 -1.91
C THR A 38 6.04 -4.86 -3.35
N ILE A 39 6.99 -4.66 -4.25
CA ILE A 39 6.73 -4.43 -5.68
C ILE A 39 7.06 -5.71 -6.44
N THR A 40 6.10 -6.22 -7.19
CA THR A 40 6.27 -7.34 -8.12
C THR A 40 6.11 -6.86 -9.56
N THR A 41 6.20 -7.80 -10.52
CA THR A 41 6.01 -7.51 -11.95
C THR A 41 4.59 -7.01 -12.26
N THR A 42 3.59 -7.41 -11.49
CA THR A 42 2.18 -7.11 -11.76
C THR A 42 1.52 -6.27 -10.68
N ALA A 43 2.09 -6.17 -9.47
CA ALA A 43 1.41 -5.51 -8.36
C ALA A 43 2.33 -4.72 -7.43
N VAL A 44 1.73 -3.76 -6.75
CA VAL A 44 2.29 -3.06 -5.59
C VAL A 44 1.46 -3.47 -4.38
N THR A 45 2.11 -4.10 -3.40
CA THR A 45 1.44 -4.58 -2.19
C THR A 45 1.94 -3.84 -0.97
N PHE A 46 1.01 -3.31 -0.18
CA PHE A 46 1.26 -2.77 1.15
C PHE A 46 0.64 -3.68 2.22
N ASN A 47 1.41 -3.99 3.25
CA ASN A 47 0.91 -4.57 4.49
C ASN A 47 0.92 -3.47 5.55
N ILE A 48 -0.27 -3.09 6.02
CA ILE A 48 -0.52 -1.87 6.78
C ILE A 48 -1.04 -2.25 8.17
N PRO A 49 -0.19 -2.34 9.22
CA PRO A 49 -0.64 -2.53 10.59
C PRO A 49 -1.57 -1.38 11.05
N TYR A 50 -2.62 -1.71 11.81
CA TYR A 50 -3.53 -0.69 12.37
C TYR A 50 -2.89 0.22 13.42
N ASN A 51 -1.78 -0.21 14.00
CA ASN A 51 -1.05 0.52 15.04
C ASN A 51 0.25 1.14 14.48
N GLY A 52 0.37 1.32 13.16
CA GLY A 52 1.58 1.82 12.52
C GLY A 52 1.33 2.43 11.14
N CYS A 53 2.39 2.70 10.40
CA CYS A 53 2.32 3.25 9.03
C CYS A 53 1.57 4.56 8.86
N GLY A 54 1.48 5.37 9.93
CA GLY A 54 0.70 6.60 9.94
C GLY A 54 -0.82 6.39 9.89
N THR A 55 -1.30 5.16 10.15
CA THR A 55 -2.74 4.88 10.27
C THR A 55 -3.32 5.62 11.48
N ARG A 56 -4.58 6.03 11.37
CA ARG A 56 -5.32 6.72 12.42
C ARG A 56 -6.65 6.03 12.63
N ARG A 57 -7.03 5.87 13.90
CA ARG A 57 -8.37 5.42 14.29
C ARG A 57 -9.28 6.63 14.42
N GLN A 58 -10.40 6.60 13.73
CA GLN A 58 -11.49 7.56 13.90
C GLN A 58 -12.63 6.90 14.70
N VAL A 59 -13.31 7.71 15.51
CA VAL A 59 -14.43 7.32 16.37
C VAL A 59 -15.69 8.03 15.93
#